data_AF-A0A365T6P4-F1
#
_entry.id   AF-A0A365T6P4-F1
#
_cell.length_a   1.000
_cell.length_b   1.000
_cell.length_c   1.000
_cell.angle_alpha   90.00
_cell.angle_beta   90.00
_cell.angle_gamma   90.00
#
_symmetry.space_group_name_H-M   'P 1'
#
loop_
_entity.id
_entity.type
_entity.pdbx_description
1 polymer ?
#
loop_
_entity_poly.entity_id
_entity_poly.type
_entity_poly.pdbx_seq_one_letter_code
_entity_poly.pdbx_strand_id
1 'polypeptide(L)'
;MSKSTDERGRIYLPKEVRERFGDQFRIVELPSHVALFPVDDDPVEGLREAVGDAFEGEDIGQLKEDAREQISREVQTEHKDRSSNGKD
;
A
#
# COMPACT_ATOMS: atom_id res chain seq x y z
N MET A 1 10.25 -21.72 -0.35
CA MET A 1 10.37 -20.57 0.57
C MET A 1 9.15 -20.58 1.48
N SER A 2 9.28 -21.02 2.73
CA SER A 2 8.17 -20.91 3.68
C SER A 2 7.95 -19.43 3.98
N LYS A 3 6.69 -18.97 3.87
CA LYS A 3 6.28 -17.61 4.23
C LYS A 3 6.16 -17.48 5.75
N SER A 4 7.20 -17.89 6.48
CA SER A 4 7.24 -17.87 7.94
C SER A 4 8.20 -16.79 8.40
N THR A 5 7.80 -16.08 9.44
CA THR A 5 8.70 -15.17 10.16
C THR A 5 9.73 -15.97 10.95
N ASP A 6 10.89 -15.38 11.20
CA ASP A 6 11.83 -15.94 12.18
C ASP A 6 11.37 -15.69 13.63
N GLU A 7 12.18 -16.11 14.61
CA GLU A 7 11.89 -15.96 16.05
C GLU A 7 11.68 -14.51 16.50
N ARG A 8 12.13 -13.54 15.70
CA ARG A 8 12.01 -12.11 15.96
C ARG A 8 10.91 -11.45 15.13
N GLY A 9 10.09 -12.24 14.42
CA GLY A 9 9.02 -11.71 13.57
C GLY A 9 9.51 -11.14 12.23
N ARG A 10 10.76 -11.38 11.82
CA ARG A 10 11.32 -10.80 10.58
C ARG A 10 10.97 -11.66 9.37
N ILE A 11 10.70 -11.01 8.24
CA ILE A 11 10.47 -11.66 6.95
C ILE A 11 11.65 -11.37 6.03
N TYR A 12 12.16 -12.40 5.36
CA TYR A 12 13.19 -12.23 4.35
C TYR A 12 12.57 -11.74 3.03
N LEU A 13 12.99 -10.56 2.56
CA LEU A 13 12.63 -10.06 1.24
C LEU A 13 13.60 -10.60 0.18
N PRO A 14 13.10 -11.30 -0.87
CA PRO A 14 13.91 -11.77 -1.97
C PRO A 14 14.75 -10.64 -2.60
N LYS A 15 15.94 -10.99 -3.10
CA LYS A 15 16.87 -10.03 -3.70
C LYS A 15 16.20 -9.19 -4.81
N GLU A 16 15.41 -9.82 -5.67
CA GLU A 16 14.69 -9.16 -6.77
C GLU A 16 13.73 -8.06 -6.27
N VAL A 17 13.10 -8.25 -5.11
CA VAL A 17 12.22 -7.23 -4.50
C VAL A 17 13.05 -6.04 -4.04
N ARG A 18 14.20 -6.30 -3.39
CA ARG A 18 15.08 -5.23 -2.89
C ARG A 18 15.76 -4.45 -4.00
N GLU A 19 16.14 -5.10 -5.10
CA GLU A 19 16.71 -4.42 -6.26
C GLU A 19 15.68 -3.55 -6.99
N ARG A 20 14.41 -3.96 -6.97
CA ARG A 20 13.33 -3.22 -7.64
C ARG A 20 12.77 -2.07 -6.80
N PHE A 21 12.68 -2.24 -5.49
CA PHE A 21 11.93 -1.33 -4.61
C PHE A 21 12.77 -0.71 -3.49
N GLY A 22 14.09 -0.96 -3.47
CA GLY A 22 14.99 -0.44 -2.44
C GLY A 22 15.01 -1.29 -1.16
N ASP A 23 15.60 -0.73 -0.12
CA ASP A 23 15.84 -1.39 1.17
C ASP A 23 15.06 -0.78 2.35
N GLN A 24 14.46 0.39 2.17
CA GLN A 24 13.64 1.07 3.16
C GLN A 24 12.14 0.96 2.84
N PHE A 25 11.35 0.52 3.82
CA PHE A 25 9.91 0.34 3.66
C PHE A 25 9.13 0.91 4.85
N ARG A 26 7.99 1.52 4.57
CA ARG A 26 6.95 1.83 5.57
C ARG A 26 5.95 0.68 5.61
N ILE A 27 5.77 0.13 6.80
CA ILE A 27 4.76 -0.90 7.06
C ILE A 27 3.40 -0.23 7.27
N VAL A 28 2.37 -0.68 6.58
CA VAL A 28 0.99 -0.24 6.77
C VAL A 28 0.12 -1.46 7.10
N GLU A 29 -0.67 -1.34 8.16
CA GLU A 29 -1.64 -2.36 8.55
C GLU A 29 -2.95 -2.14 7.81
N LEU A 30 -3.35 -3.12 7.01
CA LEU A 30 -4.64 -3.15 6.33
C LEU A 30 -5.50 -4.28 6.95
N PRO A 31 -6.83 -4.25 6.78
CA PRO A 31 -7.73 -5.19 7.45
C PRO A 31 -7.45 -6.68 7.15
N SER A 32 -6.86 -6.98 5.99
CA SER A 32 -6.59 -8.34 5.51
C SER A 32 -5.09 -8.71 5.50
N HIS A 33 -4.19 -7.73 5.47
CA HIS A 33 -2.77 -7.95 5.28
C HIS A 33 -1.92 -6.78 5.75
N VAL A 34 -0.61 -7.00 5.82
CA VAL A 34 0.37 -5.94 6.01
C VAL A 34 0.96 -5.58 4.65
N ALA A 35 0.92 -4.30 4.30
CA ALA A 35 1.51 -3.77 3.08
C ALA A 35 2.87 -3.12 3.38
N LEU A 36 3.83 -3.33 2.48
CA LEU A 36 5.15 -2.70 2.52
C LEU A 36 5.24 -1.68 1.39
N PHE A 37 5.30 -0.40 1.75
CA PHE A 37 5.48 0.69 0.79
C PHE A 37 6.95 1.12 0.76
N PRO A 38 7.62 1.11 -0.40
CA PRO A 38 8.99 1.59 -0.51
C PRO A 38 9.08 3.07 -0.15
N VAL A 39 10.22 3.49 0.41
CA VAL A 39 10.49 4.87 0.77
C VAL A 39 11.78 5.30 0.09
N ASP A 40 11.69 6.27 -0.82
CA ASP A 40 12.85 6.88 -1.47
C ASP A 40 13.69 7.68 -0.48
N ASP A 41 14.97 7.91 -0.82
CA ASP A 41 15.89 8.71 -0.02
C ASP A 41 15.37 10.15 0.21
N ASP A 42 14.72 10.71 -0.83
CA ASP A 42 13.88 11.90 -0.74
C ASP A 42 12.43 11.51 -1.04
N PRO A 43 11.59 11.27 -0.01
CA PRO A 43 10.21 10.83 -0.20
C PRO A 43 9.33 11.85 -0.92
N VAL A 44 9.63 13.15 -0.80
CA VAL A 44 8.81 14.19 -1.41
C VAL A 44 9.13 14.26 -2.90
N GLU A 45 10.41 14.23 -3.25
CA GLU A 45 10.83 14.25 -4.64
C GLU A 45 10.47 12.95 -5.36
N GLY A 46 10.71 11.79 -4.74
CA GLY A 46 10.32 10.49 -5.30
C GLY A 46 8.81 10.37 -5.56
N LEU A 47 7.99 10.91 -4.64
CA LEU A 47 6.55 10.99 -4.88
C LEU A 47 6.24 11.88 -6.09
N ARG A 48 6.83 13.07 -6.19
CA ARG A 48 6.62 13.99 -7.32
C ARG A 48 7.03 13.36 -8.65
N GLU A 49 8.17 12.69 -8.72
CA GLU A 49 8.61 11.98 -9.93
C GLU A 49 7.64 10.86 -10.32
N ALA A 50 7.11 10.12 -9.33
CA ALA A 50 6.20 9.00 -9.58
C ALA A 50 4.81 9.43 -10.07
N VAL A 51 4.24 10.54 -9.55
CA VAL A 51 2.96 11.07 -10.03
C VAL A 51 3.09 12.01 -11.22
N GLY A 52 4.24 12.67 -11.39
CA GLY A 52 4.47 13.65 -12.45
C GLY A 52 3.36 14.71 -12.48
N ASP A 53 2.84 14.96 -13.68
CA ASP A 53 1.82 15.97 -13.95
C ASP A 53 0.38 15.40 -13.90
N ALA A 54 0.19 14.18 -13.35
CA ALA A 54 -1.09 13.47 -13.40
C ALA A 54 -2.26 14.25 -12.76
N PHE A 55 -1.95 15.15 -11.81
CA PHE A 55 -2.93 15.97 -11.09
C PHE A 55 -2.78 17.46 -11.42
N GLU A 56 -2.07 17.82 -12.50
CA GLU A 56 -1.87 19.21 -12.87
C GLU A 56 -3.21 19.89 -13.19
N GLY A 57 -3.49 21.01 -12.51
CA GLY A 57 -4.73 21.78 -12.69
C GLY A 57 -5.96 21.23 -11.96
N GLU A 58 -5.83 20.12 -11.24
CA GLU A 58 -6.91 19.59 -10.41
C GLU A 58 -7.04 20.33 -9.07
N ASP A 59 -8.27 20.42 -8.56
CA ASP A 59 -8.51 20.99 -7.24
C ASP A 59 -8.14 19.99 -6.13
N ILE A 60 -7.28 20.44 -5.21
CA ILE A 60 -6.80 19.63 -4.09
C ILE A 60 -7.95 19.16 -3.19
N GLY A 61 -9.00 19.98 -3.04
CA GLY A 61 -10.18 19.64 -2.25
C GLY A 61 -10.94 18.45 -2.84
N GLN A 62 -11.20 18.51 -4.15
CA GLN A 62 -11.87 17.43 -4.90
C GLN A 62 -11.06 16.13 -4.87
N LEU A 63 -9.77 16.19 -5.17
CA LEU A 63 -8.86 15.03 -5.11
C LEU A 63 -8.92 14.32 -3.75
N LYS A 64 -8.95 15.09 -2.67
CA LYS A 64 -9.00 14.56 -1.31
C LYS A 64 -10.35 13.89 -1.00
N GLU A 65 -11.44 14.47 -1.47
CA GLU A 65 -12.78 13.90 -1.30
C GLU A 65 -12.89 12.58 -2.07
N ASP A 66 -12.49 12.57 -3.34
CA ASP A 66 -12.54 11.40 -4.22
C ASP A 66 -11.69 10.25 -3.67
N ALA A 67 -10.46 10.53 -3.23
CA ALA A 67 -9.58 9.52 -2.65
C ALA A 67 -10.20 8.87 -1.39
N ARG A 68 -10.82 9.67 -0.51
CA ARG A 68 -11.47 9.16 0.71
C ARG A 68 -12.70 8.33 0.39
N GLU A 69 -13.47 8.74 -0.60
CA GLU A 69 -14.65 8.01 -1.03
C GLU A 69 -14.26 6.65 -1.62
N GLN A 70 -13.23 6.61 -2.47
CA GLN A 70 -12.69 5.39 -3.06
C GLN A 70 -12.20 4.41 -1.98
N ILE A 71 -11.37 4.86 -1.04
CA ILE A 71 -10.87 4.02 0.06
C ILE A 71 -12.05 3.47 0.88
N SER A 72 -13.04 4.32 1.19
CA SER A 72 -14.22 3.89 1.95
C SER A 72 -15.02 2.81 1.22
N ARG A 73 -15.17 2.93 -0.11
CA ARG A 73 -15.84 1.93 -0.94
C ARG A 73 -15.05 0.62 -1.01
N GLU A 74 -13.72 0.69 -1.15
CA GLU A 74 -12.84 -0.47 -1.20
C GLU A 74 -12.90 -1.27 0.10
N VAL A 75 -12.75 -0.59 1.25
CA VAL A 75 -12.88 -1.21 2.59
C VAL A 75 -14.25 -1.88 2.77
N GLN A 76 -15.33 -1.21 2.36
CA GLN A 76 -16.68 -1.81 2.43
C GLN A 76 -16.84 -3.04 1.55
N THR A 77 -16.19 -3.05 0.38
CA THR A 77 -16.23 -4.17 -0.56
C THR A 77 -15.49 -5.37 0.02
N GLU A 78 -14.26 -5.18 0.52
CA GLU A 78 -13.51 -6.25 1.20
C GLU A 78 -14.26 -6.84 2.40
N HIS A 79 -14.93 -5.99 3.19
CA HIS A 79 -15.74 -6.47 4.31
C HIS A 79 -16.95 -7.30 3.87
N LYS A 80 -17.62 -6.93 2.77
CA LYS A 80 -18.76 -7.68 2.23
C LYS A 80 -18.35 -9.04 1.68
N ASP A 81 -17.26 -9.10 0.94
CA ASP A 81 -16.73 -10.34 0.35
C ASP A 81 -16.34 -11.35 1.43
N ARG A 82 -15.84 -10.88 2.58
CA ARG A 82 -15.58 -11.75 3.73
C ARG A 82 -16.85 -12.29 4.38
N SER A 83 -17.93 -11.51 4.42
CA SER A 83 -19.20 -11.96 5.03
C SER A 83 -19.96 -12.95 4.17
N SER A 84 -19.78 -12.93 2.84
CA SER A 84 -20.38 -13.91 1.93
C SER A 84 -19.61 -15.22 1.91
N ASN A 85 -18.27 -15.18 2.01
CA ASN A 85 -17.41 -16.37 1.97
C ASN A 85 -17.32 -17.16 3.31
N GLY A 86 -18.04 -16.72 4.36
CA GLY A 86 -18.14 -17.40 5.66
C GLY A 86 -19.45 -18.19 5.86
N LYS A 87 -20.27 -18.31 4.82
CA LYS A 87 -21.51 -19.10 4.80
C LYS A 87 -21.39 -20.23 3.77
N ASP A 88 -20.55 -21.22 4.03
CA ASP A 88 -20.59 -22.55 3.40
C ASP A 88 -20.03 -23.59 4.38
#